data_AF-E4LHQ5-F1
#
_entry.id   AF-E4LHQ5-F1
#
_cell.length_a   1.000
_cell.length_b   1.000
_cell.length_c   1.000
_cell.angle_alpha   90.00
_cell.angle_beta   90.00
_cell.angle_gamma   90.00
#
_symmetry.space_group_name_H-M   'P 1'
#
loop_
_entity.id
_entity.type
_entity.pdbx_description
1 polymer ?
#
loop_
_entity_poly.entity_id
_entity_poly.type
_entity_poly.pdbx_seq_one_letter_code
_entity_poly.pdbx_strand_id
1 'polypeptide(L)'
;MGKILGIRIQNYGSLKDVKMGRLFSDQSGEDLDNMVAIIGSSGTGKSTLADAFGFISDCLSTDVETACDASHRGGYDQLVSQGADAPIHFEIYYRETSNARPITYELTINKDDENRPYVEEERLRQRRQGNSYGRPLSFLYLIRGQGYAFEGADGGQEDGGRDYGRRVEVEMVDPRKLGIVTLGAMKQIRASKSS
;
A
#
# COMPACT_ATOMS: atom_id res chain seq x y z
N MET A 1 -1.09 19.82 -2.83
CA MET A 1 -0.26 18.96 -1.96
C MET A 1 -0.90 17.58 -1.89
N GLY A 2 -0.09 16.53 -1.84
CA GLY A 2 -0.59 15.17 -1.65
C GLY A 2 -1.16 14.99 -0.24
N LYS A 3 -2.12 14.08 -0.09
CA LYS A 3 -2.85 13.87 1.17
C LYS A 3 -3.30 12.42 1.29
N ILE A 4 -3.06 11.82 2.46
CA ILE A 4 -3.68 10.55 2.86
C ILE A 4 -5.12 10.85 3.27
N LEU A 5 -6.07 10.16 2.65
CA LEU A 5 -7.51 10.28 2.92
C LEU A 5 -7.98 9.22 3.92
N GLY A 6 -7.29 8.08 3.96
CA GLY A 6 -7.47 7.09 5.01
C GLY A 6 -6.41 6.01 4.95
N ILE A 7 -6.30 5.27 6.05
CA ILE A 7 -5.37 4.16 6.21
C ILE A 7 -6.02 3.03 7.02
N ARG A 8 -5.79 1.80 6.58
CA ARG A 8 -6.04 0.59 7.35
C ARG A 8 -4.72 -0.11 7.62
N ILE A 9 -4.51 -0.52 8.87
CA ILE A 9 -3.35 -1.27 9.31
C ILE A 9 -3.86 -2.54 9.96
N GLN A 10 -3.39 -3.68 9.47
CA GLN A 10 -3.78 -4.99 9.98
C GLN A 10 -2.54 -5.78 10.37
N ASN A 11 -2.62 -6.43 11.52
CA ASN A 11 -1.61 -7.31 12.10
C ASN A 11 -0.23 -6.67 12.30
N TYR A 12 -0.15 -5.37 12.63
CA TYR A 12 1.12 -4.67 12.88
C TYR A 12 1.31 -4.31 14.36
N GLY A 13 2.16 -5.06 15.05
CA GLY A 13 2.49 -4.92 16.46
C GLY A 13 1.24 -5.07 17.32
N SER A 14 0.90 -4.03 18.08
CA SER A 14 -0.33 -3.98 18.87
C SER A 14 -1.60 -3.72 18.05
N LEU A 15 -1.49 -3.42 16.75
CA LEU A 15 -2.61 -3.03 15.88
C LEU A 15 -3.14 -4.25 15.10
N LYS A 16 -4.16 -4.91 15.65
CA LYS A 16 -4.81 -6.05 14.96
C LYS A 16 -5.58 -5.62 13.70
N ASP A 17 -6.42 -4.60 13.82
CA ASP A 17 -7.16 -3.99 12.71
C ASP A 17 -7.56 -2.58 13.11
N VAL A 18 -6.85 -1.58 12.58
CA VAL A 18 -7.12 -0.16 12.82
C VAL A 18 -7.45 0.50 11.50
N LYS A 19 -8.56 1.23 11.46
CA LYS A 19 -9.03 2.02 10.33
C LYS A 19 -9.15 3.48 10.72
N MET A 20 -8.68 4.38 9.87
CA MET A 20 -8.88 5.81 10.04
C MET A 20 -9.15 6.47 8.69
N GLY A 21 -10.12 7.37 8.65
CA GLY A 21 -10.50 8.09 7.44
C GLY A 21 -11.30 7.27 6.44
N ARG A 22 -11.32 7.74 5.19
CA ARG A 22 -11.99 7.07 4.08
C ARG A 22 -11.05 6.07 3.42
N LEU A 23 -11.54 4.85 3.21
CA LEU A 23 -10.80 3.77 2.56
C LEU A 23 -11.46 3.39 1.24
N PHE A 24 -10.80 2.59 0.41
CA PHE A 24 -11.48 1.95 -0.71
C PHE A 24 -12.39 0.83 -0.23
N SER A 25 -11.88 -0.01 0.69
CA SER A 25 -12.62 -1.12 1.29
C SER A 25 -13.79 -0.69 2.20
N ASP A 26 -13.75 0.56 2.68
CA ASP A 26 -14.73 1.11 3.62
C ASP A 26 -15.02 2.59 3.30
N GLN A 27 -16.13 2.83 2.59
CA GLN A 27 -16.57 4.18 2.17
C GLN A 27 -17.39 4.90 3.24
N SER A 28 -17.61 4.30 4.42
CA SER A 28 -18.42 4.92 5.48
C SER A 28 -17.72 6.08 6.18
N GLY A 29 -16.38 6.13 6.11
CA GLY A 29 -15.56 7.18 6.69
C GLY A 29 -15.46 8.45 5.85
N GLU A 30 -15.18 9.56 6.53
CA GLU A 30 -14.79 10.83 5.90
C GLU A 30 -13.28 10.88 5.66
N ASP A 31 -12.83 11.70 4.73
CA ASP A 31 -11.39 11.86 4.47
C ASP A 31 -10.69 12.39 5.74
N LEU A 32 -9.53 11.82 6.10
CA LEU A 32 -8.67 12.37 7.16
C LEU A 32 -8.39 13.84 6.90
N ASP A 33 -8.31 14.66 7.93
CA ASP A 33 -7.93 16.07 7.79
C ASP A 33 -6.42 16.27 7.61
N ASN A 34 -6.02 17.50 7.27
CA ASN A 34 -4.60 17.86 7.15
C ASN A 34 -3.86 17.81 8.50
N MET A 35 -4.62 17.86 9.61
CA MET A 35 -4.10 17.74 10.97
C MET A 35 -4.95 16.70 11.70
N VAL A 36 -4.29 15.65 12.18
CA VAL A 36 -4.92 14.57 12.94
C VAL A 36 -4.20 14.43 14.28
N ALA A 37 -4.96 14.43 15.38
CA ALA A 37 -4.45 14.20 16.71
C ALA A 37 -4.89 12.81 17.20
N ILE A 38 -3.93 11.96 17.56
CA ILE A 38 -4.18 10.62 18.10
C ILE A 38 -3.99 10.67 19.61
N ILE A 39 -5.07 10.47 20.36
CA ILE A 39 -5.10 10.57 21.83
C ILE A 39 -5.54 9.24 22.43
N GLY A 40 -4.96 8.86 23.57
CA GLY A 40 -5.25 7.62 24.27
C GLY A 40 -4.28 7.37 25.41
N SER A 41 -4.64 6.48 26.35
CA SER A 41 -3.79 6.12 27.50
C SER A 41 -2.46 5.47 27.09
N SER A 42 -1.49 5.40 28.00
CA SER A 42 -0.21 4.72 27.70
C SER A 42 -0.43 3.25 27.34
N GLY A 43 0.34 2.73 26.39
CA GLY A 43 0.26 1.32 25.97
C GLY A 43 -0.85 0.97 24.96
N THR A 44 -1.69 1.91 24.51
CA THR A 44 -2.79 1.64 23.56
C THR A 44 -2.37 1.59 22.08
N GLY A 45 -1.08 1.41 21.79
CA GLY A 45 -0.59 1.29 20.41
C GLY A 45 -0.40 2.60 19.63
N LYS A 46 -0.48 3.77 20.26
CA LYS A 46 -0.25 5.07 19.57
C LYS A 46 1.14 5.18 18.93
N SER A 47 2.18 4.75 19.63
CA SER A 47 3.54 4.73 19.08
C SER A 47 3.68 3.69 17.97
N THR A 48 3.00 2.54 18.09
CA THR A 48 2.94 1.53 17.02
C THR A 48 2.26 2.09 15.76
N LEU A 49 1.22 2.91 15.92
CA LEU A 49 0.56 3.58 14.81
C LEU A 49 1.47 4.58 14.11
N ALA A 50 2.23 5.38 14.88
CA ALA A 50 3.24 6.27 14.30
C ALA A 50 4.36 5.48 13.59
N ASP A 51 4.82 4.38 14.20
CA ASP A 51 5.86 3.53 13.64
C ASP A 51 5.41 2.83 12.35
N ALA A 52 4.14 2.45 12.21
CA ALA A 52 3.61 1.86 10.97
C ALA A 52 3.85 2.76 9.74
N PHE A 53 3.69 4.08 9.88
CA PHE A 53 4.04 5.02 8.80
C PHE A 53 5.55 5.06 8.53
N GLY A 54 6.37 5.00 9.59
CA GLY A 54 7.82 4.88 9.46
C GLY A 54 8.22 3.61 8.72
N PHE A 55 7.59 2.48 9.03
CA PHE A 55 7.86 1.19 8.41
C PHE A 55 7.52 1.20 6.91
N ILE A 56 6.36 1.76 6.52
CA ILE A 56 6.01 1.95 5.11
C ILE A 56 7.07 2.82 4.40
N SER A 57 7.52 3.90 5.05
CA SER A 57 8.57 4.78 4.52
C SER A 57 9.90 4.05 4.32
N ASP A 58 10.28 3.19 5.27
CA ASP A 58 11.50 2.39 5.19
C ASP A 58 11.40 1.34 4.06
N CYS A 59 10.24 0.70 3.88
CA CYS A 59 10.00 -0.23 2.77
C CYS A 59 10.13 0.46 1.40
N LEU A 60 9.63 1.69 1.27
CA LEU A 60 9.74 2.50 0.05
C LEU A 60 11.19 2.97 -0.23
N SER A 61 12.00 3.13 0.82
CA SER A 61 13.37 3.64 0.71
C SER A 61 14.39 2.53 0.49
N THR A 62 14.09 1.33 0.95
CA THR A 62 15.00 0.17 0.96
C THR A 62 14.30 -1.07 0.37
N ASP A 63 13.94 -2.02 1.22
CA ASP A 63 13.18 -3.24 0.95
C ASP A 63 12.48 -3.68 2.25
N VAL A 64 11.55 -4.64 2.16
CA VAL A 64 10.75 -5.04 3.32
C VAL A 64 11.56 -5.77 4.39
N GLU A 65 12.61 -6.51 4.02
CA GLU A 65 13.46 -7.23 4.97
C GLU A 65 14.26 -6.23 5.82
N THR A 66 14.96 -5.31 5.17
CA THR A 66 15.71 -4.23 5.83
C THR A 66 14.79 -3.36 6.69
N ALA A 67 13.58 -3.04 6.21
CA ALA A 67 12.59 -2.26 6.96
C ALA A 67 12.11 -2.97 8.22
N CYS A 68 12.02 -4.31 8.20
CA CYS A 68 11.66 -5.11 9.37
C CYS A 68 12.71 -5.04 10.48
N ASP A 69 13.98 -4.86 10.14
CA ASP A 69 15.08 -4.74 11.12
C ASP A 69 15.38 -3.28 11.52
N ALA A 70 15.05 -2.32 10.64
CA ALA A 70 15.28 -0.90 10.86
C ALA A 70 14.60 -0.37 12.13
N SER A 71 15.13 0.74 12.65
CA SER A 71 14.55 1.45 13.79
C SER A 71 14.29 0.59 15.03
N HIS A 72 15.11 -0.46 15.22
CA HIS A 72 15.06 -1.38 16.38
C HIS A 72 13.77 -2.23 16.43
N ARG A 73 13.13 -2.45 15.27
CA ARG A 73 11.93 -3.30 15.15
C ARG A 73 12.23 -4.78 15.39
N GLY A 74 13.44 -5.23 15.04
CA GLY A 74 13.93 -6.57 15.40
C GLY A 74 13.36 -7.72 14.56
N GLY A 75 12.92 -7.42 13.32
CA GLY A 75 12.47 -8.41 12.35
C GLY A 75 10.95 -8.58 12.30
N TYR A 76 10.47 -9.28 11.26
CA TYR A 76 9.04 -9.44 10.99
C TYR A 76 8.26 -10.07 12.14
N ASP A 77 8.85 -11.03 12.86
CA ASP A 77 8.18 -11.73 13.96
C ASP A 77 7.89 -10.83 15.17
N GLN A 78 8.62 -9.73 15.31
CA GLN A 78 8.33 -8.70 16.32
C GLN A 78 7.26 -7.71 15.84
N LEU A 79 7.05 -7.64 14.52
CA LEU A 79 6.09 -6.74 13.88
C LEU A 79 4.74 -7.36 13.63
N VAL A 80 4.63 -8.68 13.47
CA VAL A 80 3.32 -9.31 13.32
C VAL A 80 2.56 -9.27 14.65
N SER A 81 1.26 -8.99 14.61
CA SER A 81 0.45 -8.99 15.82
C SER A 81 0.45 -10.35 16.52
N GLN A 82 0.56 -10.34 17.85
CA GLN A 82 0.59 -11.56 18.64
C GLN A 82 -0.66 -12.42 18.41
N GLY A 83 -0.43 -13.69 18.04
CA GLY A 83 -1.48 -14.67 17.76
C GLY A 83 -2.22 -14.44 16.44
N ALA A 84 -1.69 -13.59 15.55
CA ALA A 84 -2.20 -13.48 14.19
C ALA A 84 -1.54 -14.54 13.30
N ASP A 85 -2.35 -15.34 12.62
CA ASP A 85 -1.91 -16.24 11.55
C ASP A 85 -1.91 -15.55 10.17
N ALA A 86 -2.44 -14.33 10.12
CA ALA A 86 -2.57 -13.54 8.90
C ALA A 86 -1.36 -12.59 8.72
N PRO A 87 -0.97 -12.29 7.47
CA PRO A 87 0.15 -11.39 7.18
C PRO A 87 -0.08 -9.95 7.65
N ILE A 88 0.99 -9.16 7.69
CA ILE A 88 0.90 -7.70 7.86
C ILE A 88 0.26 -7.13 6.59
N HIS A 89 -0.77 -6.29 6.75
CA HIS A 89 -1.44 -5.66 5.61
C HIS A 89 -1.72 -4.17 5.83
N PHE A 90 -1.47 -3.40 4.79
CA PHE A 90 -1.75 -1.97 4.72
C PHE A 90 -2.66 -1.67 3.54
N GLU A 91 -3.68 -0.85 3.79
CA GLU A 91 -4.43 -0.16 2.75
C GLU A 91 -4.25 1.34 2.96
N ILE A 92 -3.73 2.05 1.97
CA ILE A 92 -3.56 3.50 2.00
C ILE A 92 -4.39 4.10 0.88
N TYR A 93 -5.40 4.89 1.25
CA TYR A 93 -6.18 5.66 0.31
C TYR A 93 -5.66 7.09 0.30
N TYR A 94 -5.09 7.55 -0.81
CA TYR A 94 -4.42 8.85 -0.87
C TYR A 94 -4.65 9.56 -2.20
N ARG A 95 -4.35 10.85 -2.26
CA ARG A 95 -4.31 11.63 -3.50
C ARG A 95 -3.00 12.38 -3.63
N GLU A 96 -2.48 12.50 -4.85
CA GLU A 96 -1.20 13.18 -5.10
C GLU A 96 -1.35 14.71 -5.14
N THR A 97 -2.50 15.21 -5.59
CA THR A 97 -2.83 16.64 -5.62
C THR A 97 -4.27 16.88 -5.20
N SER A 98 -4.66 18.15 -5.08
CA SER A 98 -6.00 18.48 -4.60
C SER A 98 -7.13 18.12 -5.57
N ASN A 99 -6.79 17.95 -6.85
CA ASN A 99 -7.75 17.67 -7.91
C ASN A 99 -7.51 16.29 -8.53
N ALA A 100 -6.46 15.58 -8.10
CA ALA A 100 -6.19 14.22 -8.53
C ALA A 100 -7.22 13.24 -7.95
N ARG A 101 -7.56 12.23 -8.75
CA ARG A 101 -8.36 11.09 -8.32
C ARG A 101 -7.58 10.31 -7.25
N PRO A 102 -8.23 9.87 -6.16
CA PRO A 102 -7.57 9.05 -5.17
C PRO A 102 -7.04 7.73 -5.75
N ILE A 103 -5.94 7.27 -5.19
CA ILE A 103 -5.27 6.01 -5.45
C ILE A 103 -5.40 5.16 -4.19
N THR A 104 -5.68 3.88 -4.37
CA THR A 104 -5.58 2.87 -3.31
C THR A 104 -4.26 2.15 -3.50
N TYR A 105 -3.41 2.18 -2.48
CA TYR A 105 -2.23 1.34 -2.37
C TYR A 105 -2.49 0.24 -1.36
N GLU A 106 -2.33 -1.01 -1.77
CA GLU A 106 -2.48 -2.19 -0.93
C GLU A 106 -1.12 -2.90 -0.87
N LEU A 107 -0.64 -3.17 0.34
CA LEU A 107 0.64 -3.84 0.58
C LEU A 107 0.45 -4.94 1.62
N THR A 108 0.77 -6.17 1.23
CA THR A 108 0.77 -7.35 2.10
C THR A 108 2.19 -7.88 2.19
N ILE A 109 2.69 -8.06 3.41
CA ILE A 109 4.04 -8.56 3.69
C ILE A 109 3.91 -9.84 4.51
N ASN A 110 4.65 -10.86 4.12
CA ASN A 110 4.65 -12.17 4.77
C ASN A 110 6.08 -12.73 4.87
N LYS A 111 6.26 -13.91 5.46
CA LYS A 111 7.52 -14.63 5.49
C LYS A 111 7.50 -15.85 4.57
N ASP A 112 8.63 -16.10 3.92
CA ASP A 112 8.85 -17.33 3.14
C ASP A 112 9.15 -18.54 4.05
N ASP A 113 9.34 -19.71 3.45
CA ASP A 113 9.67 -20.95 4.17
C ASP A 113 11.03 -20.87 4.89
N GLU A 114 11.89 -19.92 4.52
CA GLU A 114 13.18 -19.62 5.15
C GLU A 114 13.05 -18.55 6.25
N ASN A 115 11.83 -18.16 6.63
CA ASN A 115 11.51 -17.09 7.58
C ASN A 115 11.97 -15.69 7.16
N ARG A 116 12.20 -15.44 5.86
CA ARG A 116 12.58 -14.12 5.38
C ARG A 116 11.34 -13.31 4.97
N PRO A 117 11.25 -12.03 5.36
CA PRO A 117 10.15 -11.17 4.95
C PRO A 117 10.18 -10.91 3.43
N TYR A 118 9.01 -10.93 2.79
CA TYR A 118 8.86 -10.61 1.38
C TYR A 118 7.51 -9.95 1.09
N VAL A 119 7.38 -9.33 -0.07
CA VAL A 119 6.12 -8.72 -0.54
C VAL A 119 5.22 -9.82 -1.09
N GLU A 120 4.19 -10.18 -0.32
CA GLU A 120 3.23 -11.20 -0.75
C GLU A 120 2.28 -10.67 -1.83
N GLU A 121 1.76 -9.46 -1.62
CA GLU A 121 0.89 -8.79 -2.57
C GLU A 121 1.17 -7.29 -2.56
N GLU A 122 1.26 -6.68 -3.74
CA GLU A 122 1.29 -5.24 -3.91
C GLU A 122 0.34 -4.84 -5.02
N ARG A 123 -0.53 -3.87 -4.73
CA ARG A 123 -1.54 -3.43 -5.68
C ARG A 123 -1.73 -1.92 -5.64
N LEU A 124 -1.82 -1.32 -6.82
CA LEU A 124 -2.25 0.06 -6.98
C LEU A 124 -3.50 0.13 -7.83
N ARG A 125 -4.49 0.88 -7.33
CA ARG A 125 -5.76 1.07 -8.01
C ARG A 125 -6.12 2.54 -8.17
N GLN A 126 -6.69 2.88 -9.31
CA GLN A 126 -7.25 4.22 -9.56
C GLN A 126 -8.48 4.12 -10.46
N ARG A 127 -9.47 5.00 -10.23
CA ARG A 127 -10.62 5.17 -11.16
C ARG A 127 -10.15 5.84 -12.45
N ARG A 128 -10.80 5.58 -13.59
CA ARG A 128 -10.52 6.20 -14.91
C ARG A 128 -10.86 7.71 -14.97
N GLN A 129 -10.28 8.43 -15.93
CA GLN A 129 -10.49 9.87 -16.06
C GLN A 129 -11.90 10.11 -16.60
N GLY A 130 -12.58 11.14 -16.10
CA GLY A 130 -13.95 11.44 -16.52
C GLY A 130 -15.02 10.51 -15.94
N ASN A 131 -14.63 9.48 -15.17
CA ASN A 131 -15.56 8.59 -14.49
C ASN A 131 -15.55 8.80 -12.97
N SER A 132 -16.57 9.49 -12.47
CA SER A 132 -16.86 9.60 -11.04
C SER A 132 -17.45 8.32 -10.44
N TYR A 133 -17.92 7.41 -11.31
CA TYR A 133 -18.62 6.16 -10.97
C TYR A 133 -17.91 4.94 -11.61
N GLY A 134 -18.14 3.74 -11.08
CA GLY A 134 -17.53 2.48 -11.57
C GLY A 134 -16.60 1.78 -10.58
N ARG A 135 -15.97 0.66 -10.96
CA ARG A 135 -14.92 0.00 -10.15
C ARG A 135 -13.54 0.58 -10.51
N PRO A 136 -12.64 0.80 -9.54
CA PRO A 136 -11.29 1.24 -9.86
C PRO A 136 -10.53 0.14 -10.59
N LEU A 137 -9.57 0.53 -11.43
CA LEU A 137 -8.72 -0.39 -12.16
C LEU A 137 -7.40 -0.56 -11.45
N SER A 138 -6.84 -1.76 -11.54
CA SER A 138 -5.48 -2.05 -11.06
C SER A 138 -4.50 -1.70 -12.16
N PHE A 139 -3.61 -0.75 -11.90
CA PHE A 139 -2.56 -0.36 -12.85
C PHE A 139 -1.18 -0.92 -12.45
N LEU A 140 -1.07 -1.44 -11.23
CA LEU A 140 -0.02 -2.33 -10.77
C LEU A 140 -0.68 -3.44 -9.96
N TYR A 141 -0.33 -4.69 -10.23
CA TYR A 141 -0.72 -5.81 -9.40
C TYR A 141 0.36 -6.89 -9.44
N LEU A 142 1.02 -7.11 -8.30
CA LEU A 142 2.08 -8.09 -8.13
C LEU A 142 1.72 -9.03 -6.98
N ILE A 143 1.93 -10.32 -7.19
CA ILE A 143 1.84 -11.37 -6.17
C ILE A 143 3.21 -12.06 -6.16
N ARG A 144 3.90 -12.06 -5.01
CA ARG A 144 5.24 -12.67 -4.87
C ARG A 144 6.23 -12.17 -5.95
N GLY A 145 6.16 -10.88 -6.28
CA GLY A 145 7.01 -10.26 -7.30
C GLY A 145 6.62 -10.54 -8.75
N GLN A 146 5.55 -11.28 -9.02
CA GLN A 146 5.08 -11.58 -10.37
C GLN A 146 3.69 -10.99 -10.63
N GLY A 147 3.47 -10.46 -11.83
CA GLY A 147 2.17 -9.95 -12.23
C GLY A 147 2.30 -8.94 -13.35
N TYR A 148 1.65 -7.78 -13.19
CA TYR A 148 1.58 -6.82 -14.28
C TYR A 148 1.59 -5.37 -13.81
N ALA A 149 1.94 -4.51 -14.75
CA ALA A 149 1.85 -3.07 -14.67
C ALA A 149 1.28 -2.50 -15.98
N PHE A 150 0.79 -1.27 -15.96
CA PHE A 150 0.29 -0.59 -17.15
C PHE A 150 1.11 0.66 -17.49
N GLU A 151 1.48 0.79 -18.77
CA GLU A 151 2.14 1.99 -19.28
C GLU A 151 1.18 3.18 -19.35
N GLY A 152 1.67 4.35 -18.93
CA GLY A 152 0.91 5.59 -18.93
C GLY A 152 0.00 5.73 -17.71
N ALA A 153 -0.98 6.64 -17.82
CA ALA A 153 -1.82 7.09 -16.71
C ALA A 153 -3.27 6.57 -16.74
N ASP A 154 -3.70 6.00 -17.86
CA ASP A 154 -5.11 5.65 -18.11
C ASP A 154 -5.33 4.14 -18.30
N GLY A 155 -4.24 3.37 -18.20
CA GLY A 155 -4.25 1.92 -18.30
C GLY A 155 -4.62 1.25 -16.98
N GLY A 156 -5.16 0.03 -17.06
CA GLY A 156 -5.44 -0.79 -15.90
C GLY A 156 -6.36 -1.97 -16.21
N GLN A 157 -6.45 -2.89 -15.26
CA GLN A 157 -7.28 -4.09 -15.31
C GLN A 157 -8.45 -4.00 -14.32
N GLU A 158 -9.65 -4.39 -14.76
CA GLU A 158 -10.80 -4.66 -13.89
C GLU A 158 -10.62 -5.96 -13.11
N ASP A 159 -11.22 -6.11 -11.93
CA ASP A 159 -11.19 -7.40 -11.19
C ASP A 159 -11.73 -8.59 -12.01
N GLY A 160 -12.55 -8.33 -13.04
CA GLY A 160 -13.02 -9.34 -14.00
C GLY A 160 -12.03 -9.69 -15.11
N GLY A 161 -10.80 -9.17 -15.07
CA GLY A 161 -9.71 -9.48 -16.01
C GLY A 161 -9.72 -8.67 -17.30
N ARG A 162 -10.63 -7.71 -17.48
CA ARG A 162 -10.65 -6.85 -18.66
C ARG A 162 -9.55 -5.79 -18.54
N ASP A 163 -8.66 -5.79 -19.52
CA ASP A 163 -7.55 -4.84 -19.64
C ASP A 163 -7.93 -3.62 -20.49
N TYR A 164 -7.35 -2.49 -20.14
CA TYR A 164 -7.41 -1.26 -20.92
C TYR A 164 -6.03 -0.62 -20.99
N GLY A 165 -5.61 -0.21 -22.18
CA GLY A 165 -4.27 0.34 -22.39
C GLY A 165 -3.21 -0.76 -22.52
N ARG A 166 -1.94 -0.38 -22.40
CA ARG A 166 -0.81 -1.28 -22.62
C ARG A 166 -0.36 -1.92 -21.31
N ARG A 167 -0.68 -3.19 -21.16
CA ARG A 167 -0.19 -4.05 -20.08
C ARG A 167 1.24 -4.51 -20.35
N VAL A 168 2.04 -4.56 -19.30
CA VAL A 168 3.41 -5.07 -19.29
C VAL A 168 3.47 -6.12 -18.18
N GLU A 169 3.88 -7.34 -18.53
CA GLU A 169 4.17 -8.37 -17.54
C GLU A 169 5.43 -8.00 -16.76
N VAL A 170 5.38 -8.20 -15.45
CA VAL A 170 6.44 -7.82 -14.52
C VAL A 170 6.86 -9.05 -13.73
N GLU A 171 8.17 -9.25 -13.67
CA GLU A 171 8.82 -10.17 -12.76
C GLU A 171 9.92 -9.40 -12.01
N MET A 172 9.78 -9.30 -10.70
CA MET A 172 10.72 -8.62 -9.83
C MET A 172 11.94 -9.52 -9.62
N VAL A 173 13.14 -8.95 -9.82
CA VAL A 173 14.41 -9.66 -9.54
C VAL A 173 14.52 -10.00 -8.06
N ASP A 174 14.01 -9.14 -7.19
CA ASP A 174 14.00 -9.33 -5.75
C ASP A 174 12.58 -9.12 -5.21
N PRO A 175 11.90 -10.18 -4.71
CA PRO A 175 10.52 -10.09 -4.21
C PRO A 175 10.40 -9.33 -2.89
N ARG A 176 11.51 -8.86 -2.31
CA ARG A 176 11.53 -7.99 -1.14
C ARG A 176 11.35 -6.51 -1.48
N LYS A 177 11.59 -6.14 -2.74
CA LYS A 177 11.47 -4.75 -3.19
C LYS A 177 10.05 -4.44 -3.64
N LEU A 178 9.61 -3.23 -3.33
CA LEU A 178 8.33 -2.73 -3.81
C LEU A 178 8.40 -2.44 -5.33
N GLY A 179 7.43 -2.97 -6.05
CA GLY A 179 7.22 -2.74 -7.47
C GLY A 179 6.94 -1.27 -7.78
N ILE A 180 6.22 -0.55 -6.92
CA ILE A 180 5.98 0.90 -7.12
C ILE A 180 7.28 1.70 -7.25
N VAL A 181 8.29 1.34 -6.46
CA VAL A 181 9.61 2.00 -6.45
C VAL A 181 10.39 1.63 -7.71
N THR A 182 10.46 0.34 -8.00
CA THR A 182 11.27 -0.21 -9.10
C THR A 182 10.73 0.22 -10.47
N LEU A 183 9.43 0.06 -10.70
CA LEU A 183 8.78 0.34 -11.97
C LEU A 183 8.53 1.84 -12.17
N GLY A 184 8.31 2.58 -11.07
CA GLY A 184 8.22 4.03 -11.07
C GLY A 184 9.51 4.68 -11.56
N ALA A 185 10.67 4.19 -11.10
CA ALA A 185 11.98 4.63 -11.58
C ALA A 185 12.19 4.31 -13.07
N MET A 186 11.69 3.17 -13.54
CA MET A 186 11.74 2.75 -14.94
C MET A 186 10.70 3.44 -15.84
N LYS A 187 9.89 4.37 -15.29
CA LYS A 187 8.80 5.11 -15.97
C LYS A 187 7.71 4.22 -16.57
N GLN A 188 7.60 2.97 -16.13
CA GLN A 188 6.61 2.02 -16.64
C GLN A 188 5.21 2.30 -16.09
N ILE A 189 5.11 2.91 -14.91
CA ILE A 189 3.84 3.25 -14.28
C ILE A 189 3.80 4.73 -13.91
N ARG A 190 2.64 5.36 -14.16
CA ARG A 190 2.36 6.72 -13.70
C ARG A 190 0.92 6.79 -13.24
N ALA A 191 0.69 7.43 -12.10
CA ALA A 191 -0.63 7.92 -11.79
C ALA A 191 -0.99 9.09 -12.71
N SER A 192 -2.30 9.28 -12.95
CA SER A 192 -2.75 10.42 -13.74
C SER A 192 -2.40 11.75 -13.06
N LYS A 193 -1.60 12.58 -13.74
CA LYS A 193 -1.46 13.98 -13.35
C LYS A 193 -2.69 14.74 -13.84
N SER A 194 -3.47 15.32 -12.93
CA SER A 194 -4.41 16.37 -13.31
C SER A 194 -3.59 17.60 -13.69
N SER A 195 -3.61 17.96 -14.98
CA SER A 195 -3.29 19.30 -15.45
C SER A 195 -4.23 20.33 -14.82
#